data_AF-A0A1A8RS91-F1
#
_entry.id   AF-A0A1A8RS91-F1
#
_cell.length_a   1.000
_cell.length_b   1.000
_cell.length_c   1.000
_cell.angle_alpha   90.00
_cell.angle_beta   90.00
_cell.angle_gamma   90.00
#
_symmetry.space_group_name_H-M   'P 1'
#
loop_
_entity.id
_entity.type
_entity.pdbx_description
1 polymer ?
#
loop_
_entity_poly.entity_id
_entity_poly.type
_entity_poly.pdbx_seq_one_letter_code
_entity_poly.pdbx_strand_id
1 'polypeptide(L)'
;MLENKEFFLKIMCHHDNRITAENIKNAFRPVLHTLGSNKRSTENLILCLWENFILEAEDEDSDVSLEMILFFSTGLKSFPPLDLRPSPTLCFLHDPEECGEFSKYAKANTCTN
;
A
#
# COMPACT_ATOMS: atom_id res chain seq x y z
N MET A 1 29.43 -17.74 -8.97
CA MET A 1 27.95 -17.76 -9.02
C MET A 1 27.33 -19.04 -8.43
N LEU A 2 27.99 -20.20 -8.45
CA LEU A 2 27.42 -21.46 -7.92
C LEU A 2 27.38 -21.56 -6.38
N GLU A 3 28.30 -20.91 -5.66
CA GLU A 3 28.37 -21.02 -4.18
C GLU A 3 27.15 -20.45 -3.43
N ASN A 4 26.33 -19.62 -4.08
CA ASN A 4 25.17 -18.98 -3.45
C ASN A 4 23.87 -19.17 -4.26
N LYS A 5 23.81 -20.20 -5.13
CA LYS A 5 22.68 -20.43 -6.03
C LYS A 5 21.33 -20.41 -5.31
N GLU A 6 21.23 -21.10 -4.18
CA GLU A 6 19.99 -21.18 -3.41
C GLU A 6 19.54 -19.82 -2.85
N PHE A 7 20.49 -18.95 -2.48
CA PHE A 7 20.19 -17.60 -2.02
C PHE A 7 19.66 -16.72 -3.15
N PHE A 8 20.28 -16.79 -4.33
CA PHE A 8 19.81 -16.06 -5.50
C PHE A 8 18.45 -16.55 -5.99
N LEU A 9 18.21 -17.87 -6.00
CA LEU A 9 16.90 -18.41 -6.35
C LEU A 9 15.82 -17.87 -5.42
N LYS A 10 16.09 -17.82 -4.10
CA LYS A 10 15.14 -17.31 -3.12
C LYS A 10 14.77 -15.83 -3.30
N ILE A 11 15.69 -15.03 -3.85
CA ILE A 11 15.51 -13.57 -3.96
C ILE A 11 15.06 -13.16 -5.36
N MET A 12 15.56 -13.84 -6.39
CA MET A 12 15.41 -13.44 -7.80
C MET A 12 14.31 -14.23 -8.51
N CYS A 13 13.80 -15.31 -7.93
CA CYS A 13 12.65 -16.04 -8.46
C CYS A 13 11.38 -15.69 -7.70
N HIS A 14 10.26 -15.68 -8.41
CA HIS A 14 8.96 -15.44 -7.81
C HIS A 14 8.62 -16.56 -6.82
N HIS A 15 8.13 -16.16 -5.66
CA HIS A 15 7.55 -17.04 -4.65
C HIS A 15 6.09 -16.68 -4.50
N ASP A 16 5.24 -17.68 -4.61
CA ASP A 16 3.80 -17.53 -4.47
C ASP A 16 3.45 -17.48 -2.98
N ASN A 17 3.63 -16.28 -2.40
CA ASN A 17 3.27 -15.99 -1.03
C ASN A 17 1.92 -15.27 -1.06
N ARG A 18 0.92 -15.87 -0.42
CA ARG A 18 -0.40 -15.25 -0.25
C ARG A 18 -0.26 -13.86 0.37
N ILE A 19 -0.86 -12.87 -0.26
CA ILE A 19 -0.94 -11.52 0.29
C ILE A 19 -2.07 -11.49 1.32
N THR A 20 -1.84 -10.86 2.47
CA THR A 20 -2.85 -10.67 3.51
C THR A 20 -3.09 -9.20 3.78
N ALA A 21 -4.25 -8.85 4.35
CA ALA A 21 -4.56 -7.48 4.72
C ALA A 21 -3.51 -6.94 5.71
N GLU A 22 -3.04 -7.79 6.62
CA GLU A 22 -1.99 -7.47 7.59
C GLU A 22 -0.65 -7.16 6.90
N ASN A 23 -0.30 -7.87 5.81
CA ASN A 23 0.91 -7.55 5.03
C ASN A 23 0.81 -6.15 4.40
N ILE A 24 -0.34 -5.83 3.79
CA ILE A 24 -0.56 -4.50 3.19
C ILE A 24 -0.56 -3.42 4.28
N LYS A 25 -1.29 -3.61 5.37
CA LYS A 25 -1.32 -2.66 6.49
C LYS A 25 0.08 -2.32 7.01
N ASN A 26 0.89 -3.34 7.26
CA ASN A 26 2.24 -3.15 7.83
C ASN A 26 3.26 -2.59 6.83
N ALA A 27 3.05 -2.80 5.53
CA ALA A 27 3.95 -2.30 4.52
C ALA A 27 3.80 -0.79 4.28
N PHE A 28 2.61 -0.24 4.50
CA PHE A 28 2.30 1.16 4.22
C PHE A 28 2.44 2.01 5.47
N ARG A 29 3.24 3.08 5.40
CA ARG A 29 3.45 4.02 6.50
C ARG A 29 2.58 5.28 6.32
N PRO A 30 1.61 5.55 7.21
CA PRO A 30 0.85 6.80 7.15
C PRO A 30 1.71 8.03 7.45
N VAL A 31 1.50 9.10 6.68
CA VAL A 31 2.09 10.41 6.92
C VAL A 31 1.01 11.33 7.46
N LEU A 32 1.02 11.56 8.78
CA LEU A 32 -0.07 12.20 9.50
C LEU A 32 0.30 13.62 9.95
N HIS A 33 -0.67 14.53 9.92
CA HIS A 33 -0.50 15.90 10.43
C HIS A 33 -0.42 15.90 11.97
N THR A 34 0.04 16.99 12.59
CA THR A 34 0.14 17.05 14.06
C THR A 34 -1.17 16.73 14.77
N LEU A 35 -1.07 16.07 15.94
CA LEU A 35 -2.22 15.80 16.79
C LEU A 35 -2.93 17.11 17.16
N GLY A 36 -4.27 17.10 17.17
CA GLY A 36 -5.10 18.28 17.44
C GLY A 36 -5.31 19.23 16.26
N SER A 37 -4.67 18.99 15.10
CA SER A 37 -5.01 19.74 13.89
C SER A 37 -6.39 19.37 13.36
N ASN A 38 -7.06 20.29 12.64
CA ASN A 38 -8.33 20.00 11.98
C ASN A 38 -8.23 18.84 10.98
N LYS A 39 -7.05 18.65 10.37
CA LYS A 39 -6.77 17.57 9.41
C LYS A 39 -6.70 16.20 10.09
N ARG A 40 -6.15 16.13 11.31
CA ARG A 40 -5.87 14.85 12.00
C ARG A 40 -7.11 13.97 12.21
N SER A 41 -8.26 14.55 12.57
CA SER A 41 -9.48 13.78 12.79
C SER A 41 -9.95 13.09 11.49
N THR A 42 -9.88 13.81 10.37
CA THR A 42 -10.21 13.26 9.04
C THR A 42 -9.22 12.17 8.63
N GLU A 43 -7.93 12.36 8.89
CA GLU A 43 -6.90 11.34 8.58
C GLU A 43 -7.11 10.04 9.33
N ASN A 44 -7.42 10.11 10.63
CA ASN A 44 -7.71 8.93 11.43
C ASN A 44 -8.94 8.18 10.90
N LEU A 45 -9.99 8.92 10.52
CA LEU A 45 -11.17 8.31 9.89
C LEU A 45 -10.81 7.60 8.59
N ILE A 46 -10.03 8.26 7.71
CA ILE A 46 -9.59 7.67 6.45
C ILE A 46 -8.72 6.42 6.70
N LEU A 47 -7.87 6.42 7.73
CA LEU A 47 -7.09 5.22 8.09
C LEU A 47 -7.99 4.06 8.55
N CYS A 48 -9.00 4.32 9.37
CA CYS A 48 -9.96 3.29 9.75
C CYS A 48 -10.71 2.74 8.52
N LEU A 49 -11.11 3.60 7.58
CA LEU A 49 -11.74 3.18 6.33
C LEU A 49 -10.79 2.37 5.44
N TRP A 50 -9.52 2.76 5.37
CA TRP A 50 -8.48 2.03 4.67
C TRP A 50 -8.27 0.63 5.25
N GLU A 51 -8.16 0.51 6.58
CA GLU A 51 -8.00 -0.79 7.25
C GLU A 51 -9.20 -1.72 7.02
N ASN A 52 -10.41 -1.18 7.04
CA ASN A 52 -11.61 -1.97 6.71
C ASN A 52 -11.61 -2.39 5.23
N PHE A 53 -11.26 -1.47 4.32
CA PHE A 53 -11.23 -1.76 2.88
C PHE A 53 -10.25 -2.88 2.52
N ILE A 54 -9.04 -2.88 3.08
CA ILE A 54 -8.08 -3.97 2.83
C ILE A 54 -8.52 -5.29 3.48
N LEU A 55 -9.23 -5.23 4.60
CA LEU A 55 -9.78 -6.43 5.24
C LEU A 55 -10.90 -7.04 4.37
N GLU A 56 -11.78 -6.20 3.83
CA GLU A 56 -12.82 -6.61 2.87
C GLU A 56 -12.21 -7.16 1.57
N ALA A 57 -11.12 -6.55 1.08
CA ALA A 57 -10.42 -7.01 -0.12
C ALA A 57 -9.64 -8.33 0.06
N GLU A 58 -9.44 -8.79 1.30
CA GLU A 58 -8.90 -10.11 1.58
C GLU A 58 -9.96 -11.22 1.45
N ASP A 59 -11.25 -10.88 1.47
CA ASP A 59 -12.35 -11.80 1.24
C ASP A 59 -12.46 -12.16 -0.26
N GLU A 60 -12.77 -13.42 -0.55
CA GLU A 60 -12.78 -13.96 -1.92
C GLU A 60 -13.95 -13.42 -2.77
N ASP A 61 -14.98 -12.86 -2.11
CA ASP A 61 -16.18 -12.30 -2.76
C ASP A 61 -16.07 -10.79 -3.10
N SER A 62 -14.91 -10.16 -2.87
CA SER A 62 -14.68 -8.75 -3.19
C SER A 62 -14.34 -8.54 -4.67
N ASP A 63 -14.89 -7.48 -5.28
CA ASP A 63 -14.52 -7.03 -6.64
C ASP A 63 -13.06 -6.54 -6.73
N VAL A 64 -12.45 -6.21 -5.60
CA VAL A 64 -11.06 -5.74 -5.48
C VAL A 64 -10.27 -6.71 -4.62
N SER A 65 -9.14 -7.20 -5.15
CA SER A 65 -8.21 -8.07 -4.41
C SER A 65 -7.02 -7.30 -3.85
N LEU A 66 -6.34 -7.90 -2.87
CA LEU A 66 -5.10 -7.35 -2.30
C LEU A 66 -3.97 -7.21 -3.34
N GLU A 67 -3.89 -8.11 -4.32
CA GLU A 67 -2.95 -8.02 -5.44
C GLU A 67 -3.21 -6.77 -6.29
N MET A 68 -4.49 -6.44 -6.54
CA MET A 68 -4.85 -5.22 -7.28
C MET A 68 -4.42 -3.98 -6.52
N ILE A 69 -4.62 -3.96 -5.20
CA ILE A 69 -4.21 -2.85 -4.33
C ILE A 69 -2.69 -2.70 -4.33
N LEU A 70 -1.94 -3.81 -4.19
CA LEU A 70 -0.48 -3.80 -4.24
C LEU A 70 0.03 -3.31 -5.60
N PHE A 71 -0.56 -3.79 -6.68
CA PHE A 71 -0.17 -3.41 -8.04
C PHE A 71 -0.47 -1.93 -8.33
N PHE A 72 -1.65 -1.45 -7.94
CA PHE A 72 -2.02 -0.05 -8.09
C PHE A 72 -1.04 0.88 -7.37
N SER A 73 -0.69 0.54 -6.13
CA SER A 73 0.11 1.40 -5.25
C SER A 73 1.61 1.33 -5.51
N THR A 74 2.13 0.17 -5.93
CA THR A 74 3.59 -0.08 -6.05
C THR A 74 4.04 -0.53 -7.44
N GLY A 75 3.11 -0.98 -8.30
CA GLY A 75 3.43 -1.63 -9.56
C GLY A 75 3.87 -3.10 -9.42
N LEU A 76 3.88 -3.66 -8.20
CA LEU A 76 4.30 -5.03 -7.93
C LEU A 76 3.09 -5.98 -7.89
N LYS A 77 3.29 -7.21 -8.38
CA LYS A 77 2.27 -8.27 -8.34
C LYS A 77 2.37 -9.16 -7.10
N SER A 78 3.47 -9.07 -6.36
CA SER A 78 3.73 -9.82 -5.13
C SER A 78 4.72 -9.05 -4.27
N PHE A 79 4.74 -9.35 -2.96
CA PHE A 79 5.76 -8.80 -2.08
C PHE A 79 7.15 -9.32 -2.47
N PRO A 80 8.19 -8.45 -2.48
CA PRO A 80 9.56 -8.89 -2.66
C PRO A 80 10.04 -9.64 -1.40
N PRO A 81 11.04 -10.54 -1.51
CA PRO A 81 11.49 -11.37 -0.38
C PRO A 81 12.06 -10.62 0.84
N LEU A 82 12.35 -9.32 0.70
CA LEU A 82 12.86 -8.45 1.76
C LEU A 82 11.87 -7.35 2.17
N ASP A 83 10.59 -7.53 1.85
CA ASP A 83 9.50 -6.56 1.98
C ASP A 83 9.72 -5.29 1.14
N LEU A 84 8.71 -4.41 1.14
CA LEU A 84 8.77 -3.12 0.46
C LEU A 84 9.73 -2.20 1.21
N ARG A 85 10.90 -1.96 0.62
CA ARG A 85 11.93 -1.07 1.16
C ARG A 85 12.44 -0.10 0.08
N PRO A 86 12.30 1.22 0.29
CA PRO A 86 11.67 1.85 1.45
C PRO A 86 10.16 1.55 1.54
N SER A 87 9.58 1.72 2.73
CA SER A 87 8.16 1.46 2.94
C SER A 87 7.33 2.52 2.19
N PRO A 88 6.35 2.13 1.34
CA PRO A 88 5.46 3.06 0.69
C PRO A 88 4.68 3.88 1.71
N THR A 89 4.28 5.09 1.33
CA THR A 89 3.60 6.02 2.24
C THR A 89 2.15 6.25 1.87
N LEU A 90 1.27 6.28 2.87
CA LEU A 90 -0.11 6.77 2.72
C LEU A 90 -0.14 8.26 3.04
N CYS A 91 -0.49 9.07 2.04
CA CYS A 91 -0.62 10.52 2.14
C CYS A 91 -2.08 10.92 1.92
N PHE A 92 -2.47 12.05 2.50
CA PHE A 92 -3.83 12.55 2.47
C PHE A 92 -3.93 13.80 1.59
N LEU A 93 -4.77 13.72 0.55
CA LEU A 93 -4.99 14.80 -0.41
C LEU A 93 -6.00 15.82 0.16
N HIS A 94 -5.53 16.65 1.09
CA HIS A 94 -6.36 17.66 1.76
C HIS A 94 -6.60 18.92 0.93
N ASP A 95 -5.76 19.18 -0.06
CA ASP A 95 -5.78 20.41 -0.84
C ASP A 95 -6.41 20.15 -2.22
N PRO A 96 -7.14 21.13 -2.79
CA PRO A 96 -7.74 20.97 -4.11
C PRO A 96 -6.67 20.85 -5.19
N GLU A 97 -7.04 20.19 -6.28
CA GLU A 97 -6.23 20.08 -7.48
C GLU A 97 -6.17 21.43 -8.23
N GLU A 98 -5.36 21.51 -9.29
CA GLU A 98 -5.22 22.74 -10.10
C GLU A 98 -6.56 23.24 -10.68
N CYS A 99 -7.52 22.33 -10.91
CA CYS A 99 -8.87 22.65 -11.34
C CYS A 99 -9.77 23.24 -10.23
N GLY A 100 -9.29 23.33 -9.00
CA GLY A 100 -10.03 23.82 -7.83
C GLY A 100 -10.94 22.79 -7.15
N GLU A 101 -11.00 21.56 -7.66
CA GLU A 101 -11.78 20.47 -7.06
C GLU A 101 -10.91 19.58 -6.16
N PHE A 102 -11.50 19.00 -5.11
CA PHE A 102 -10.84 17.95 -4.33
C PHE A 102 -10.75 16.64 -5.12
N SER A 103 -9.67 15.89 -4.91
CA SER A 103 -9.49 14.57 -5.53
C SER A 103 -10.62 13.63 -5.15
N LYS A 104 -11.33 13.11 -6.16
CA LYS A 104 -12.44 12.17 -5.97
C LYS A 104 -11.97 10.73 -5.75
N TYR A 105 -10.78 10.40 -6.24
CA TYR A 105 -10.22 9.06 -6.21
C TYR A 105 -8.85 9.05 -5.55
N ALA A 106 -8.46 7.88 -5.04
CA ALA A 106 -7.11 7.65 -4.58
C ALA A 106 -6.12 7.76 -5.75
N LYS A 107 -4.89 8.18 -5.44
CA LYS A 107 -3.80 8.32 -6.41
C LYS A 107 -2.59 7.54 -5.92
N ALA A 108 -1.81 7.01 -6.85
CA ALA A 108 -0.59 6.26 -6.56
C ALA A 108 0.58 6.83 -7.35
N ASN A 109 1.73 6.92 -6.68
CA ASN A 109 3.02 7.26 -7.31
C ASN A 109 3.92 6.03 -7.18
N THR A 110 3.93 5.18 -8.19
CA THR A 110 4.65 3.90 -8.13
C THR A 110 6.17 4.07 -8.18
N CYS A 111 6.67 5.18 -8.72
CA CYS A 111 8.11 5.46 -8.85
C CYS A 111 8.76 6.11 -7.60
N THR A 112 7.96 6.54 -6.62
CA THR A 112 8.45 7.24 -5.42
C THR A 112 8.46 6.34 -4.18
N ASN A 113 8.15 5.06 -4.36
CA ASN A 113 8.18 4.05 -3.30
C ASN A 113 9.55 3.38 -3.20
#